data_AF-A0A960Z028-F1
#
_entry.id   AF-A0A960Z028-F1
#
_cell.length_a   1.000
_cell.length_b   1.000
_cell.length_c   1.000
_cell.angle_alpha   90.00
_cell.angle_beta   90.00
_cell.angle_gamma   90.00
#
_symmetry.space_group_name_H-M   'P 1'
#
loop_
_entity.id
_entity.type
_entity.pdbx_description
1 polymer ?
#
loop_
_entity_poly.entity_id
_entity_poly.type
_entity_poly.pdbx_seq_one_letter_code
_entity_poly.pdbx_strand_id
1 'polypeptide(L)'
;MPVALQGTPFADTALLLGLAAWLGACVGSFSNVLIYRLPRNRDVVRGRSHCPSCARMVAWYDNIPVASWLLLRGRCRHCRAAISPRYLLVELAGAACALIGVWRFGFSLEGLSASFLLIVLLDIALIDWEHMIIPHTLTVGGGLVGLVLSLFTVPGLPAALLGMVVGAGIILAVSWGYKLVRGVVGMGGGDVMLMGMVGVFLGPWGVLGTLFGGALLGTLYAVTAGRGSVDGAAKLPFGTFLAAAAAVVLLWGPDLLALYLSRF
;
A
#
# COMPACT_ATOMS: atom_id res chain seq x y z
N MET A 1 -19.42 -10.03 13.37
CA MET A 1 -19.35 -8.56 13.22
C MET A 1 -18.11 -8.08 13.97
N PRO A 2 -17.29 -7.18 13.39
CA PRO A 2 -16.14 -6.62 14.10
C PRO A 2 -16.61 -5.99 15.41
N VAL A 3 -15.81 -6.19 16.47
CA VAL A 3 -16.14 -5.76 17.84
C VAL A 3 -16.46 -4.26 17.90
N ALA A 4 -15.84 -3.45 17.04
CA ALA A 4 -16.00 -1.99 17.01
C ALA A 4 -17.33 -1.47 16.41
N LEU A 5 -18.11 -2.29 15.70
CA LEU A 5 -19.42 -1.90 15.14
C LEU A 5 -20.59 -2.54 15.91
N GLN A 6 -20.30 -3.21 17.03
CA GLN A 6 -21.32 -3.82 17.90
C GLN A 6 -21.97 -2.75 18.77
N GLY A 7 -23.01 -2.09 18.25
CA GLY A 7 -23.81 -1.13 19.01
C GLY A 7 -24.38 0.03 18.19
N THR A 8 -23.91 0.24 16.96
CA THR A 8 -24.46 1.25 16.05
C THR A 8 -25.69 0.69 15.32
N PRO A 9 -26.78 1.48 15.16
CA PRO A 9 -27.89 1.12 14.29
C PRO A 9 -27.42 0.66 12.91
N PHE A 10 -28.12 -0.32 12.31
CA PHE A 10 -27.72 -0.89 11.01
C PHE A 10 -27.59 0.18 9.91
N ALA A 11 -28.47 1.19 9.92
CA ALA A 11 -28.44 2.32 8.98
C ALA A 11 -27.15 3.16 9.12
N ASP A 12 -26.69 3.40 10.34
CA ASP A 12 -25.48 4.19 10.60
C ASP A 12 -24.23 3.42 10.16
N THR A 13 -24.22 2.10 10.39
CA THR A 13 -23.13 1.23 9.95
C THR A 13 -23.02 1.19 8.42
N ALA A 14 -24.14 1.07 7.71
CA ALA A 14 -24.14 1.09 6.25
C ALA A 14 -23.68 2.43 5.68
N LEU A 15 -24.09 3.54 6.31
CA LEU A 15 -23.67 4.89 5.93
C LEU A 15 -22.16 5.09 6.12
N LEU A 16 -21.61 4.68 7.27
CA LEU A 16 -20.18 4.81 7.56
C LEU A 16 -19.32 3.98 6.61
N LEU A 17 -19.73 2.75 6.31
CA LEU A 17 -19.04 1.91 5.33
C LEU A 17 -19.15 2.49 3.91
N GLY A 18 -20.32 3.01 3.53
CA GLY A 18 -20.50 3.70 2.25
C GLY A 18 -19.61 4.93 2.11
N LEU A 19 -19.51 5.74 3.17
CA LEU A 19 -18.63 6.90 3.22
C LEU A 19 -17.15 6.50 3.12
N ALA A 20 -16.72 5.47 3.88
CA ALA A 20 -15.36 4.95 3.84
C ALA A 20 -15.00 4.44 2.44
N ALA A 21 -15.89 3.69 1.79
CA ALA A 21 -15.71 3.22 0.42
C ALA A 21 -15.56 4.39 -0.57
N TRP A 22 -16.42 5.40 -0.46
CA TRP A 22 -16.38 6.56 -1.35
C TRP A 22 -15.09 7.37 -1.18
N LEU A 23 -14.70 7.67 0.06
CA LEU A 23 -13.44 8.36 0.36
C LEU A 23 -12.25 7.53 -0.13
N GLY A 24 -12.25 6.21 0.11
CA GLY A 24 -11.23 5.30 -0.41
C GLY A 24 -11.15 5.30 -1.94
N ALA A 25 -12.28 5.37 -2.63
CA ALA A 25 -12.31 5.50 -4.09
C ALA A 25 -11.75 6.84 -4.56
N CYS A 26 -12.02 7.94 -3.84
CA CYS A 26 -11.42 9.25 -4.12
C CYS A 26 -9.90 9.22 -3.98
N VAL A 27 -9.39 8.62 -2.90
CA VAL A 27 -7.95 8.43 -2.71
C VAL A 27 -7.38 7.50 -3.78
N GLY A 28 -8.07 6.41 -4.14
CA GLY A 28 -7.68 5.53 -5.24
C GLY A 28 -7.65 6.22 -6.62
N SER A 29 -8.52 7.19 -6.85
CA SER A 29 -8.47 8.02 -8.05
C SER A 29 -7.20 8.89 -8.07
N PHE A 30 -6.79 9.42 -6.90
CA PHE A 30 -5.51 10.10 -6.72
C PHE A 30 -4.31 9.14 -6.83
N SER A 31 -4.42 7.90 -6.36
CA SER A 31 -3.41 6.85 -6.53
C SER A 31 -3.06 6.62 -8.00
N ASN A 32 -4.03 6.67 -8.92
CA ASN A 32 -3.72 6.61 -10.36
C ASN A 32 -2.75 7.73 -10.80
N VAL A 33 -2.86 8.93 -10.21
CA VAL A 33 -1.93 10.04 -10.46
C VAL A 33 -0.56 9.72 -9.89
N LEU A 34 -0.49 9.22 -8.64
CA LEU A 34 0.76 8.84 -7.98
C LEU A 34 1.51 7.77 -8.78
N ILE A 35 0.83 6.67 -9.11
CA ILE A 35 1.42 5.54 -9.81
C ILE A 35 1.92 5.94 -11.21
N TYR A 36 1.21 6.84 -11.90
CA TYR A 36 1.66 7.32 -13.21
C TYR A 36 2.84 8.31 -13.13
N ARG A 37 2.79 9.28 -12.19
CA ARG A 37 3.71 10.44 -12.17
C ARG A 37 4.98 10.21 -11.38
N LEU A 38 4.92 9.53 -10.23
CA LEU A 38 6.08 9.35 -9.36
C LEU A 38 7.25 8.62 -10.04
N PRO A 39 7.05 7.51 -10.78
CA PRO A 39 8.15 6.80 -11.45
C PRO A 39 8.79 7.63 -12.57
N ARG A 40 8.09 8.68 -13.02
CA ARG A 40 8.53 9.59 -14.09
C ARG A 40 9.07 10.92 -13.54
N ASN A 41 9.27 11.03 -12.23
CA ASN A 41 9.71 12.25 -11.54
C ASN A 41 8.89 13.49 -11.94
N ARG A 42 7.58 13.32 -12.14
CA ARG A 42 6.66 14.43 -12.44
C ARG A 42 6.00 14.93 -11.17
N ASP A 43 5.72 16.23 -11.14
CA ASP A 43 4.99 16.85 -10.03
C ASP A 43 3.61 16.19 -9.84
N VAL A 44 3.34 15.77 -8.60
CA VAL A 44 2.05 15.20 -8.21
C VAL A 44 1.03 16.29 -7.93
N VAL A 45 1.47 17.40 -7.31
CA VAL A 45 0.60 18.50 -6.87
C VAL A 45 0.26 19.45 -8.01
N ARG A 46 1.19 19.68 -8.93
CA ARG A 46 1.01 20.63 -10.04
C ARG A 46 0.49 19.91 -11.29
N GLY A 47 -0.49 20.53 -11.95
CA GLY A 47 -1.03 20.07 -13.23
C GLY A 47 -2.28 19.20 -13.11
N ARG A 48 -3.33 19.55 -13.86
CA ARG A 48 -4.61 18.83 -13.91
C ARG A 48 -4.49 17.57 -14.77
N SER A 49 -5.46 16.66 -14.65
CA SER A 49 -5.54 15.49 -15.53
C SER A 49 -5.96 15.91 -16.95
N HIS A 50 -5.32 15.33 -17.96
CA HIS A 50 -5.59 15.56 -19.37
C HIS A 50 -5.81 14.23 -20.10
N CYS A 51 -6.65 14.25 -21.13
CA CYS A 51 -6.80 13.08 -22.00
C CYS A 51 -5.52 12.87 -22.83
N PRO A 52 -4.92 11.66 -22.87
CA PRO A 52 -3.70 11.42 -23.62
C PRO A 52 -3.89 11.52 -25.15
N SER A 53 -5.11 11.35 -25.68
CA SER A 53 -5.36 11.42 -27.12
C SER A 53 -5.68 12.82 -27.62
N CYS A 54 -6.49 13.60 -26.90
CA CYS A 54 -6.90 14.93 -27.35
C CYS A 54 -6.30 16.09 -26.55
N ALA A 55 -5.48 15.81 -25.54
CA ALA A 55 -4.84 16.77 -24.62
C ALA A 55 -5.81 17.68 -23.84
N ARG A 56 -7.13 17.57 -24.09
CA ARG A 56 -8.13 18.37 -23.39
C ARG A 56 -8.15 17.98 -21.91
N MET A 57 -8.29 19.01 -21.09
CA MET A 57 -8.36 18.89 -19.64
C MET A 57 -9.61 18.08 -19.23
N VAL A 58 -9.43 17.18 -18.27
CA VAL A 58 -10.53 16.40 -17.70
C VAL A 58 -11.32 17.30 -16.74
N ALA A 59 -12.63 17.37 -16.95
CA ALA A 59 -13.51 18.12 -16.08
C ALA A 59 -13.52 17.48 -14.67
N TRP A 60 -13.72 18.28 -13.62
CA TRP A 60 -13.65 17.76 -12.25
C TRP A 60 -14.70 16.67 -11.99
N TYR A 61 -15.90 16.78 -12.59
CA TYR A 61 -16.96 15.78 -12.47
C TYR A 61 -16.71 14.51 -13.29
N ASP A 62 -15.79 14.54 -14.25
CA ASP A 62 -15.34 13.34 -14.98
C ASP A 62 -14.25 12.58 -14.17
N ASN A 63 -13.83 13.11 -13.01
CA ASN A 63 -12.96 12.45 -12.03
C ASN A 63 -13.75 11.92 -10.82
N ILE A 64 -15.10 11.90 -10.86
CA ILE A 64 -15.87 11.24 -9.80
C ILE A 64 -15.57 9.74 -9.87
N PRO A 65 -14.94 9.13 -8.84
CA PRO A 65 -14.44 7.75 -8.91
C PRO A 65 -15.56 6.77 -9.23
N VAL A 66 -15.25 5.73 -10.00
CA VAL A 66 -16.14 4.64 -10.43
C VAL A 66 -17.27 5.12 -11.35
N ALA A 67 -18.09 6.06 -10.88
CA ALA A 67 -19.25 6.60 -11.59
C ALA A 67 -18.88 7.21 -12.94
N SER A 68 -17.83 8.04 -13.01
CA SER A 68 -17.44 8.69 -14.27
C SER A 68 -17.04 7.67 -15.33
N TRP A 69 -16.26 6.65 -14.94
CA TRP A 69 -15.82 5.60 -15.87
C TRP A 69 -17.01 4.79 -16.38
N LEU A 70 -17.95 4.41 -15.51
CA LEU A 70 -19.15 3.66 -15.87
C LEU A 70 -20.08 4.47 -16.79
N LEU A 71 -20.37 5.73 -16.44
CA LEU A 71 -21.24 6.62 -17.22
C LEU A 71 -20.65 6.93 -18.60
N LEU A 72 -19.34 7.14 -18.68
CA LEU A 72 -18.63 7.37 -19.94
C LEU A 72 -18.32 6.07 -20.70
N ARG A 73 -18.60 4.91 -20.10
CA ARG A 73 -18.31 3.55 -20.62
C ARG A 73 -16.83 3.37 -20.97
N GLY A 74 -15.95 3.85 -20.09
CA GLY A 74 -14.50 3.78 -20.27
C GLY A 74 -13.99 4.55 -21.48
N ARG A 75 -14.61 5.69 -21.83
CA ARG A 75 -14.20 6.52 -22.98
C ARG A 75 -14.09 7.99 -22.62
N CYS A 76 -13.20 8.72 -23.29
CA CYS A 76 -13.14 10.17 -23.15
C CYS A 76 -14.45 10.81 -23.63
N ARG A 77 -14.96 11.78 -22.86
CA ARG A 77 -16.17 12.56 -23.21
C ARG A 77 -16.05 13.28 -24.57
N HIS A 78 -14.85 13.76 -24.91
CA HIS A 78 -14.65 14.62 -26.08
C HIS A 78 -14.22 13.84 -27.32
N CYS A 79 -13.18 13.00 -27.22
CA CYS A 79 -12.62 12.29 -28.37
C CYS A 79 -13.01 10.80 -28.43
N ARG A 80 -13.78 10.28 -27.46
CA ARG A 80 -14.22 8.88 -27.37
C ARG A 80 -13.11 7.82 -27.35
N ALA A 81 -11.85 8.24 -27.23
CA ALA A 81 -10.72 7.37 -27.00
C ALA A 81 -10.92 6.52 -25.73
N ALA A 82 -10.48 5.27 -25.76
CA ALA A 82 -10.64 4.36 -24.64
C ALA A 82 -9.79 4.80 -23.44
N ILE A 83 -10.38 4.74 -22.25
CA ILE A 83 -9.73 4.94 -20.95
C ILE A 83 -9.47 3.55 -20.37
N SER A 84 -8.23 3.30 -19.95
CA SER A 84 -7.83 1.99 -19.44
C SER A 84 -8.71 1.54 -18.25
N PRO A 85 -9.15 0.27 -18.18
CA PRO A 85 -9.83 -0.29 -17.01
C PRO A 85 -9.01 -0.18 -15.72
N ARG A 86 -7.69 -0.03 -15.82
CA ARG A 86 -6.79 0.20 -14.68
C ARG A 86 -7.28 1.31 -13.76
N TYR A 87 -7.78 2.42 -14.31
CA TYR A 87 -8.26 3.55 -13.51
C TYR A 87 -9.39 3.11 -12.56
N LEU A 88 -10.38 2.40 -13.11
CA LEU A 88 -11.49 1.83 -12.36
C LEU A 88 -11.00 0.82 -11.32
N LEU A 89 -10.08 -0.07 -11.69
CA LEU A 89 -9.57 -1.11 -10.77
C LEU A 89 -8.82 -0.51 -9.58
N VAL A 90 -7.99 0.52 -9.79
CA VAL A 90 -7.27 1.20 -8.71
C VAL A 90 -8.22 1.98 -7.81
N GLU A 91 -9.26 2.61 -8.37
CA GLU A 91 -10.31 3.27 -7.57
C GLU A 91 -11.07 2.26 -6.69
N LEU A 92 -11.45 1.11 -7.24
CA LEU A 92 -12.09 0.04 -6.49
C LEU A 92 -11.16 -0.58 -5.43
N ALA A 93 -9.88 -0.73 -5.75
CA ALA A 93 -8.89 -1.23 -4.80
C ALA A 93 -8.68 -0.23 -3.64
N GLY A 94 -8.62 1.08 -3.91
CA GLY A 94 -8.58 2.11 -2.88
C GLY A 94 -9.82 2.10 -1.98
N ALA A 95 -11.02 1.92 -2.58
CA ALA A 95 -12.25 1.74 -1.83
C ALA A 95 -12.20 0.48 -0.93
N ALA A 96 -11.68 -0.63 -1.46
CA ALA A 96 -11.52 -1.87 -0.71
C ALA A 96 -10.53 -1.72 0.46
N CYS A 97 -9.39 -1.07 0.26
CA CYS A 97 -8.42 -0.78 1.33
C CYS A 97 -9.06 0.05 2.45
N ALA A 98 -9.83 1.09 2.10
CA ALA A 98 -10.54 1.90 3.09
C ALA A 98 -11.60 1.09 3.85
N LEU A 99 -12.42 0.34 3.13
CA LEU A 99 -13.43 -0.54 3.70
C LEU A 99 -12.83 -1.59 4.64
N ILE A 100 -11.74 -2.25 4.23
CA ILE A 100 -11.10 -3.30 5.03
C ILE A 100 -10.54 -2.72 6.33
N GLY A 101 -9.88 -1.55 6.28
CA GLY A 101 -9.36 -0.88 7.48
C GLY A 101 -10.47 -0.53 8.46
N VAL A 102 -11.52 0.16 7.99
CA VAL A 102 -12.68 0.54 8.82
C VAL A 102 -13.47 -0.67 9.30
N TRP A 103 -13.59 -1.71 8.48
CA TRP A 103 -14.27 -2.94 8.88
C TRP A 103 -13.48 -3.67 9.98
N ARG A 104 -12.15 -3.72 9.91
CA ARG A 104 -11.32 -4.44 10.88
C ARG A 104 -11.19 -3.70 12.20
N PHE A 105 -10.95 -2.39 12.15
CA PHE A 105 -10.59 -1.58 13.33
C PHE A 105 -11.69 -0.60 13.75
N GLY A 106 -12.80 -0.52 13.02
CA GLY A 106 -13.89 0.42 13.25
C GLY A 106 -13.68 1.76 12.55
N PHE A 107 -14.71 2.61 12.59
CA PHE A 107 -14.61 4.01 12.15
C PHE A 107 -13.91 4.83 13.24
N SER A 108 -12.62 4.58 13.42
CA SER A 108 -11.74 5.21 14.41
C SER A 108 -10.45 5.69 13.76
N LEU A 109 -9.58 6.35 14.53
CA LEU A 109 -8.28 6.79 14.03
C LEU A 109 -7.38 5.60 13.64
N GLU A 110 -7.51 4.46 14.34
CA GLU A 110 -6.84 3.20 13.99
C GLU A 110 -7.34 2.67 12.64
N GLY A 111 -8.66 2.67 12.41
CA GLY A 111 -9.24 2.30 11.12
C GLY A 111 -8.74 3.18 9.98
N LEU A 112 -8.71 4.49 10.19
CA LEU A 112 -8.19 5.44 9.21
C LEU A 112 -6.68 5.25 8.97
N SER A 113 -5.90 5.01 10.02
CA SER A 113 -4.46 4.71 9.94
C SER A 113 -4.19 3.42 9.15
N ALA A 114 -4.96 2.36 9.41
CA ALA A 114 -4.89 1.11 8.68
C ALA A 114 -5.29 1.29 7.20
N SER A 115 -6.38 2.00 6.94
CA SER A 115 -6.82 2.32 5.57
C SER A 115 -5.75 3.10 4.80
N PHE A 116 -5.15 4.11 5.44
CA PHE A 116 -4.06 4.89 4.85
C PHE A 116 -2.86 4.01 4.50
N LEU A 117 -2.39 3.19 5.44
CA LEU A 117 -1.27 2.28 5.19
C LEU A 117 -1.58 1.32 4.04
N LEU A 118 -2.77 0.70 4.01
CA LEU A 118 -3.16 -0.23 2.95
C LEU A 118 -3.15 0.43 1.57
N ILE A 119 -3.60 1.68 1.44
CA ILE A 119 -3.58 2.42 0.17
C ILE A 119 -2.14 2.76 -0.23
N VAL A 120 -1.30 3.20 0.70
CA VAL A 120 0.12 3.47 0.40
C VAL A 120 0.85 2.20 -0.02
N LEU A 121 0.58 1.07 0.64
CA LEU A 121 1.13 -0.23 0.27
C LEU A 121 0.65 -0.69 -1.11
N LEU A 122 -0.62 -0.44 -1.45
CA LEU A 122 -1.16 -0.70 -2.79
C LEU A 122 -0.41 0.11 -3.85
N ASP A 123 -0.19 1.41 -3.61
CA ASP A 123 0.54 2.28 -4.55
C ASP A 123 1.98 1.81 -4.74
N ILE A 124 2.68 1.50 -3.65
CA ILE A 124 4.05 0.97 -3.70
C ILE A 124 4.07 -0.36 -4.45
N ALA A 125 3.15 -1.28 -4.15
CA ALA A 125 3.08 -2.58 -4.78
C ALA A 125 2.85 -2.49 -6.30
N LEU A 126 1.96 -1.59 -6.75
CA LEU A 126 1.68 -1.39 -8.17
C LEU A 126 2.84 -0.69 -8.90
N ILE A 127 3.48 0.30 -8.26
CA ILE A 127 4.65 0.96 -8.85
C ILE A 127 5.81 -0.03 -8.96
N ASP A 128 6.09 -0.79 -7.90
CA ASP A 128 7.19 -1.75 -7.89
C ASP A 128 6.96 -2.87 -8.91
N TRP A 129 5.72 -3.36 -9.05
CA TRP A 129 5.37 -4.36 -10.07
C TRP A 129 5.60 -3.87 -11.51
N GLU A 130 5.30 -2.61 -11.80
CA GLU A 130 5.41 -2.03 -13.15
C GLU A 130 6.81 -1.50 -13.47
N HIS A 131 7.49 -0.95 -12.48
CA HIS A 131 8.69 -0.14 -12.66
C HIS A 131 9.89 -0.61 -11.83
N MET A 132 9.73 -1.54 -10.90
CA MET A 132 10.78 -2.05 -10.01
C MET A 132 11.47 -0.91 -9.22
N ILE A 133 10.69 0.09 -8.83
CA ILE A 133 11.13 1.30 -8.11
C ILE A 133 10.18 1.53 -6.95
N ILE A 134 10.73 1.90 -5.79
CA ILE A 134 9.95 2.30 -4.62
C ILE A 134 10.16 3.81 -4.41
N PRO A 135 9.15 4.66 -4.66
CA PRO A 135 9.30 6.11 -4.52
C PRO A 135 9.50 6.53 -3.06
N HIS A 136 10.57 7.28 -2.80
CA HIS A 136 10.86 7.83 -1.46
C HIS A 136 9.76 8.74 -0.94
N THR A 137 9.03 9.44 -1.82
CA THR A 137 7.89 10.28 -1.44
C THR A 137 6.80 9.49 -0.73
N LEU A 138 6.54 8.24 -1.14
CA LEU A 138 5.53 7.39 -0.50
C LEU A 138 6.05 6.78 0.80
N THR A 139 7.29 6.28 0.81
CA THR A 139 7.85 5.61 2.00
C THR A 139 8.18 6.60 3.11
N VAL A 140 8.90 7.68 2.80
CA VAL A 140 9.24 8.72 3.79
C VAL A 140 8.00 9.53 4.18
N GLY A 141 7.20 9.97 3.20
CA GLY A 141 5.97 10.70 3.47
C GLY A 141 4.96 9.87 4.27
N GLY A 142 4.74 8.62 3.88
CA GLY A 142 3.91 7.68 4.62
C GLY A 142 4.44 7.37 6.01
N GLY A 143 5.76 7.23 6.17
CA GLY A 143 6.41 7.03 7.47
C GLY A 143 6.24 8.23 8.40
N LEU A 144 6.36 9.46 7.90
CA LEU A 144 6.12 10.68 8.68
C LEU A 144 4.66 10.77 9.14
N VAL A 145 3.70 10.51 8.23
CA VAL A 145 2.28 10.45 8.59
C VAL A 145 2.04 9.36 9.65
N GLY A 146 2.65 8.19 9.49
CA GLY A 146 2.57 7.09 10.45
C GLY A 146 3.12 7.45 11.83
N LEU A 147 4.22 8.21 11.90
CA LEU A 147 4.78 8.66 13.18
C LEU A 147 3.83 9.61 13.91
N VAL A 148 3.19 10.53 13.17
CA VAL A 148 2.19 11.44 13.73
C VAL A 148 0.97 10.65 14.21
N LEU A 149 0.48 9.69 13.42
CA LEU A 149 -0.64 8.83 13.81
C LEU A 149 -0.30 7.98 15.05
N SER A 150 0.95 7.51 15.17
CA SER A 150 1.44 6.72 16.31
C SER A 150 1.46 7.49 17.64
N LEU A 151 1.22 8.81 17.64
CA LEU A 151 0.97 9.57 18.87
C LEU A 151 -0.40 9.27 19.48
N PHE A 152 -1.33 8.81 18.64
CA PHE A 152 -2.74 8.64 19.00
C PHE A 152 -3.24 7.20 18.79
N THR A 153 -2.53 6.40 17.99
CA THR A 153 -2.89 5.01 17.68
C THR A 153 -1.86 4.02 18.19
N VAL A 154 -2.28 2.77 18.38
CA VAL A 154 -1.39 1.61 18.55
C VAL A 154 -0.52 1.48 17.28
N PRO A 155 0.79 1.18 17.36
CA PRO A 155 1.53 0.64 18.51
C PRO A 155 2.10 1.68 19.49
N GLY A 156 1.92 2.98 19.23
CA GLY A 156 2.51 4.06 20.02
C GLY A 156 3.89 4.48 19.53
N LEU A 157 4.28 5.73 19.83
CA LEU A 157 5.53 6.33 19.33
C LEU A 157 6.81 5.52 19.63
N PRO A 158 7.04 4.99 20.85
CA PRO A 158 8.27 4.24 21.13
C PRO A 158 8.38 2.96 20.29
N ALA A 159 7.28 2.23 20.14
CA ALA A 159 7.22 1.02 19.34
C ALA A 159 7.33 1.32 17.84
N ALA A 160 6.74 2.43 17.38
CA ALA A 160 6.86 2.90 16.00
C ALA A 160 8.32 3.28 15.64
N LEU A 161 9.01 4.01 16.51
CA LEU A 161 10.43 4.36 16.32
C LEU A 161 11.33 3.12 16.35
N LEU A 162 11.10 2.22 17.30
CA LEU A 162 11.83 0.94 17.36
C LEU A 162 11.55 0.11 16.10
N GLY A 163 10.30 0.02 15.66
CA GLY A 163 9.92 -0.67 14.44
C GLY A 163 10.58 -0.06 13.20
N MET A 164 10.64 1.27 13.10
CA MET A 164 11.35 1.96 12.01
C MET A 164 12.83 1.57 11.96
N VAL A 165 13.51 1.63 13.11
CA VAL A 165 14.94 1.31 13.21
C VAL A 165 15.19 -0.17 12.91
N VAL A 166 14.37 -1.07 13.45
CA VAL A 166 14.49 -2.52 13.21
C VAL A 166 14.19 -2.86 11.75
N GLY A 167 13.13 -2.29 11.18
CA GLY A 167 12.73 -2.52 9.79
C GLY A 167 13.78 -2.05 8.79
N ALA A 168 14.22 -0.80 8.89
CA ALA A 168 15.28 -0.28 8.03
C ALA A 168 16.62 -0.97 8.31
N GLY A 169 16.95 -1.18 9.60
CA GLY A 169 18.22 -1.73 10.04
C GLY A 169 18.45 -3.18 9.59
N ILE A 170 17.45 -4.05 9.66
CA ILE A 170 17.59 -5.45 9.21
C ILE A 170 17.89 -5.50 7.71
N ILE A 171 17.13 -4.77 6.89
CA ILE A 171 17.35 -4.76 5.44
C ILE A 171 18.71 -4.14 5.08
N LEU A 172 19.11 -3.06 5.75
CA LEU A 172 20.43 -2.47 5.59
C LEU A 172 21.55 -3.44 5.94
N ALA A 173 21.43 -4.15 7.06
CA ALA A 173 22.42 -5.13 7.50
C ALA A 173 22.55 -6.29 6.49
N VAL A 174 21.42 -6.80 5.97
CA VAL A 174 21.40 -7.84 4.94
C VAL A 174 22.02 -7.33 3.63
N SER A 175 21.66 -6.13 3.18
CA SER A 175 22.19 -5.52 1.96
C SER A 175 23.70 -5.29 2.06
N TRP A 176 24.17 -4.79 3.20
CA TRP A 176 25.60 -4.55 3.44
C TRP A 176 26.38 -5.86 3.56
N GLY A 177 25.87 -6.85 4.29
CA GLY A 177 26.47 -8.19 4.39
C GLY A 177 26.57 -8.87 3.02
N TYR A 178 25.51 -8.79 2.21
CA TYR A 178 25.53 -9.31 0.84
C TYR A 178 26.57 -8.60 -0.03
N LYS A 179 26.67 -7.27 0.07
CA LYS A 179 27.68 -6.48 -0.64
C LYS A 179 29.11 -6.88 -0.24
N LEU A 180 29.36 -7.16 1.04
CA LEU A 180 30.67 -7.62 1.52
C LEU A 180 31.04 -9.01 0.95
N VAL A 181 30.09 -9.93 0.88
CA VAL A 181 30.33 -11.31 0.42
C VAL A 181 30.40 -11.41 -1.11
N ARG A 182 29.52 -10.70 -1.83
CA ARG A 182 29.34 -10.85 -3.29
C ARG A 182 29.89 -9.68 -4.11
N GLY A 183 30.29 -8.58 -3.48
CA GLY A 183 30.78 -7.38 -4.16
C GLY A 183 29.71 -6.58 -4.92
N VAL A 184 28.47 -7.08 -4.98
CA VAL A 184 27.32 -6.46 -5.66
C VAL A 184 26.24 -6.07 -4.66
N VAL A 185 25.52 -4.98 -4.96
CA VAL A 185 24.39 -4.54 -4.13
C VAL A 185 23.22 -5.49 -4.39
N GLY A 186 22.87 -6.29 -3.37
CA GLY A 186 21.85 -7.33 -3.50
C GLY A 186 20.41 -6.83 -3.34
N MET A 187 20.18 -5.72 -2.62
CA MET A 187 18.85 -5.21 -2.32
C MET A 187 18.81 -3.68 -2.40
N GLY A 188 17.71 -3.14 -2.92
CA GLY A 188 17.56 -1.72 -3.23
C GLY A 188 17.37 -0.86 -1.98
N GLY A 189 17.87 0.37 -2.01
CA GLY A 189 17.63 1.36 -0.94
C GLY A 189 16.13 1.71 -0.75
N GLY A 190 15.28 1.40 -1.74
CA GLY A 190 13.83 1.51 -1.62
C GLY A 190 13.24 0.56 -0.59
N ASP A 191 13.69 -0.70 -0.55
CA ASP A 191 13.18 -1.73 0.37
C ASP A 191 13.49 -1.38 1.84
N VAL A 192 14.64 -0.76 2.08
CA VAL A 192 15.03 -0.22 3.40
C VAL A 192 13.99 0.78 3.90
N MET A 193 13.62 1.74 3.05
CA MET A 193 12.68 2.81 3.42
C MET A 193 11.25 2.28 3.54
N LEU A 194 10.87 1.32 2.68
CA LEU A 194 9.60 0.61 2.80
C LEU A 194 9.50 -0.10 4.17
N MET A 195 10.51 -0.88 4.54
CA MET A 195 10.50 -1.60 5.81
C MET A 195 10.59 -0.66 7.03
N GLY A 196 11.28 0.46 6.92
CA GLY A 196 11.23 1.53 7.91
C GLY A 196 9.82 2.08 8.10
N MET A 197 9.12 2.40 7.01
CA MET A 197 7.72 2.84 7.05
C MET A 197 6.80 1.76 7.63
N VAL A 198 6.90 0.51 7.17
CA VAL A 198 6.11 -0.60 7.70
C VAL A 198 6.33 -0.77 9.20
N GLY A 199 7.57 -0.62 9.67
CA GLY A 199 7.90 -0.68 11.08
C GLY A 199 7.28 0.43 11.93
N VAL A 200 7.05 1.62 11.37
CA VAL A 200 6.31 2.68 12.07
C VAL A 200 4.89 2.23 12.40
N PHE A 201 4.20 1.62 11.44
CA PHE A 201 2.80 1.23 11.62
C PHE A 201 2.62 -0.09 12.36
N LEU A 202 3.48 -1.07 12.12
CA LEU A 202 3.31 -2.43 12.65
C LEU A 202 4.21 -2.73 13.85
N GLY A 203 5.12 -1.83 14.21
CA GLY A 203 6.12 -2.04 15.24
C GLY A 203 7.17 -3.10 14.86
N PRO A 204 8.10 -3.42 15.78
CA PRO A 204 9.22 -4.33 15.51
C PRO A 204 8.78 -5.77 15.24
N TRP A 205 7.71 -6.24 15.90
CA TRP A 205 7.19 -7.59 15.67
C TRP A 205 6.53 -7.72 14.31
N GLY A 206 5.80 -6.68 13.88
CA GLY A 206 5.19 -6.64 12.56
C GLY A 206 6.22 -6.59 11.42
N VAL A 207 7.38 -5.96 11.65
CA VAL A 207 8.52 -6.01 10.72
C VAL A 207 8.96 -7.44 10.46
N LEU A 208 9.16 -8.25 11.51
CA LEU A 208 9.61 -9.63 11.36
C LEU A 208 8.59 -10.47 10.60
N GLY A 209 7.29 -10.33 10.94
CA GLY A 209 6.21 -10.99 10.21
C GLY A 209 6.17 -10.60 8.73
N THR A 210 6.41 -9.32 8.44
CA THR A 210 6.41 -8.80 7.07
C THR A 210 7.60 -9.35 6.27
N LEU A 211 8.80 -9.36 6.85
CA LEU A 211 9.99 -9.91 6.19
C LEU A 211 9.83 -11.39 5.87
N PHE A 212 9.34 -12.16 6.84
CA PHE A 212 9.09 -13.58 6.66
C PHE A 212 8.03 -13.83 5.59
N GLY A 213 6.88 -13.16 5.69
CA GLY A 213 5.79 -13.28 4.72
C GLY A 213 6.21 -12.84 3.31
N GLY A 214 6.95 -11.74 3.19
CA GLY A 214 7.42 -11.21 1.92
C GLY A 214 8.44 -12.14 1.25
N ALA A 215 9.39 -12.68 2.03
CA ALA A 215 10.35 -13.66 1.54
C ALA A 215 9.65 -14.96 1.09
N LEU A 216 8.64 -15.43 1.83
CA LEU A 216 7.85 -16.61 1.47
C LEU A 216 7.07 -16.39 0.17
N LEU A 217 6.34 -15.28 0.06
CA LEU A 217 5.56 -14.92 -1.14
C LEU A 217 6.47 -14.74 -2.36
N GLY A 218 7.59 -14.04 -2.21
CA GLY A 218 8.57 -13.83 -3.28
C GLY A 218 9.20 -15.13 -3.74
N THR A 219 9.57 -16.02 -2.81
CA THR A 219 10.13 -17.34 -3.14
C THR A 219 9.11 -18.22 -3.85
N LEU A 220 7.87 -18.28 -3.36
CA LEU A 220 6.80 -19.05 -3.99
C LEU A 220 6.54 -18.57 -5.43
N TYR A 221 6.50 -17.26 -5.62
CA TYR A 221 6.38 -16.67 -6.96
C TYR A 221 7.59 -17.00 -7.84
N ALA A 222 8.82 -16.87 -7.32
CA ALA A 222 10.04 -17.19 -8.05
C ALA A 222 10.04 -18.64 -8.56
N VAL A 223 9.67 -19.59 -7.70
CA VAL A 223 9.62 -21.02 -8.04
C VAL A 223 8.54 -21.30 -9.08
N THR A 224 7.31 -20.80 -8.86
CA THR A 224 6.17 -21.07 -9.76
C THR A 224 6.31 -20.39 -11.12
N ALA A 225 6.98 -19.23 -11.18
CA ALA A 225 7.25 -18.50 -12.41
C ALA A 225 8.49 -19.01 -13.18
N GLY A 226 9.13 -20.10 -12.73
CA GLY A 226 10.36 -20.62 -13.34
C GLY A 226 11.57 -19.69 -13.20
N ARG A 227 11.53 -18.76 -12.24
CA ARG A 227 12.58 -17.77 -11.91
C ARG A 227 13.34 -18.13 -10.63
N GLY A 228 13.38 -19.41 -10.27
CA GLY A 228 14.08 -19.91 -9.08
C GLY A 228 15.61 -19.84 -9.16
N SER A 229 16.19 -19.41 -10.29
CA SER A 229 17.61 -19.13 -10.39
C SER A 229 17.99 -17.84 -9.68
N VAL A 230 19.24 -17.73 -9.21
CA VAL A 230 19.75 -16.54 -8.51
C VAL A 230 19.58 -15.26 -9.34
N ASP A 231 19.77 -15.35 -10.66
CA ASP A 231 19.58 -14.23 -11.59
C ASP A 231 18.10 -13.94 -11.89
N GLY A 232 17.24 -14.95 -11.81
CA GLY A 232 15.78 -14.82 -11.95
C GLY A 232 15.15 -14.14 -10.73
N ALA A 233 15.66 -14.46 -9.54
CA ALA A 233 15.26 -13.84 -8.28
C ALA A 233 15.70 -12.36 -8.19
N ALA A 234 16.83 -12.00 -8.80
CA ALA A 234 17.32 -10.62 -8.85
C ALA A 234 16.44 -9.65 -9.65
N LYS A 235 15.48 -10.15 -10.45
CA LYS A 235 14.53 -9.35 -11.24
C LYS A 235 13.10 -9.38 -10.70
N LEU A 236 12.90 -9.73 -9.43
CA LEU A 236 11.58 -9.78 -8.82
C LEU A 236 11.22 -8.46 -8.11
N PRO A 237 9.98 -7.99 -8.21
CA PRO A 237 9.50 -6.82 -7.48
C PRO A 237 9.30 -7.20 -6.00
N PHE A 238 10.40 -7.16 -5.25
CA PHE A 238 10.43 -7.59 -3.85
C PHE A 238 9.55 -6.70 -2.97
N GLY A 239 9.48 -5.39 -3.28
CA GLY A 239 8.62 -4.43 -2.62
C GLY A 239 7.14 -4.79 -2.72
N THR A 240 6.67 -5.31 -3.85
CA THR A 240 5.30 -5.83 -4.01
C THR A 240 5.00 -6.94 -3.01
N PHE A 241 5.92 -7.89 -2.82
CA PHE A 241 5.72 -9.00 -1.88
C PHE A 241 5.79 -8.55 -0.42
N LEU A 242 6.71 -7.63 -0.09
CA LEU A 242 6.77 -7.00 1.23
C LEU A 242 5.49 -6.24 1.54
N ALA A 243 4.96 -5.46 0.59
CA ALA A 243 3.72 -4.71 0.76
C ALA A 243 2.51 -5.62 0.99
N ALA A 244 2.40 -6.72 0.21
CA ALA A 244 1.37 -7.72 0.41
C ALA A 244 1.48 -8.39 1.80
N ALA A 245 2.69 -8.76 2.22
CA ALA A 245 2.92 -9.34 3.53
C ALA A 245 2.60 -8.36 4.67
N ALA A 246 2.96 -7.08 4.54
CA ALA A 246 2.65 -6.05 5.51
C ALA A 246 1.13 -5.86 5.68
N ALA A 247 0.37 -5.88 4.58
CA ALA A 247 -1.09 -5.83 4.61
C ALA A 247 -1.68 -7.05 5.36
N VAL A 248 -1.13 -8.24 5.14
CA VAL A 248 -1.56 -9.45 5.86
C VAL A 248 -1.25 -9.35 7.36
N VAL A 249 -0.04 -8.91 7.71
CA VAL A 249 0.39 -8.75 9.11
C VAL A 249 -0.45 -7.68 9.83
N LEU A 250 -0.79 -6.58 9.16
CA LEU A 250 -1.69 -5.56 9.71
C LEU A 250 -3.04 -6.16 10.11
N LEU A 251 -3.65 -6.94 9.22
CA LEU A 251 -5.03 -7.40 9.37
C LEU A 251 -5.17 -8.61 10.28
N TRP A 252 -4.22 -9.54 10.20
CA TRP A 252 -4.30 -10.85 10.87
C TRP A 252 -3.12 -11.13 11.82
N GLY A 253 -2.11 -10.27 11.90
CA GLY A 253 -0.94 -10.48 12.74
C GLY A 253 -1.27 -10.80 14.21
N PRO A 254 -2.12 -10.02 14.90
CA PRO A 254 -2.52 -10.29 16.27
C PRO A 254 -3.24 -11.64 16.43
N ASP A 255 -4.14 -11.99 15.51
CA ASP A 255 -4.90 -13.24 15.56
C ASP A 255 -3.98 -14.45 15.33
N LEU A 256 -3.04 -14.33 14.39
CA LEU A 256 -2.05 -15.37 14.07
C LEU A 256 -1.11 -15.61 15.26
N LEU A 257 -0.68 -14.54 15.93
CA LEU A 257 0.16 -14.65 17.13
C LEU A 257 -0.61 -15.29 18.29
N ALA A 258 -1.88 -14.89 18.50
CA ALA A 258 -2.73 -15.48 19.52
C ALA A 258 -3.00 -16.97 19.26
N LEU A 259 -3.24 -17.36 18.00
CA LEU A 259 -3.40 -18.76 17.62
C LEU A 259 -2.13 -19.57 17.91
N TYR A 260 -0.96 -19.02 17.58
CA TYR A 260 0.33 -19.67 17.87
C TYR A 260 0.53 -19.86 19.38
N LEU A 261 0.33 -18.81 20.17
CA LEU A 261 0.46 -18.86 21.64
C LEU A 261 -0.60 -19.71 22.33
N SER A 262 -1.75 -19.98 21.70
CA SER A 262 -2.78 -20.86 22.25
C SER A 262 -2.53 -22.34 22.03
N ARG A 263 -1.64 -22.70 21.09
CA ARG A 263 -1.32 -24.09 20.73
C ARG A 263 -0.04 -24.62 21.38
N PHE A 264 0.68 -23.76 22.11
CA PHE A 264 1.90 -24.07 22.85
C PHE A 264 1.80 -23.50 24.26
#